data_AF-A0A1F5AZH6-F1
#
_entry.id   AF-A0A1F5AZH6-F1
#
_cell.length_a   1.000
_cell.length_b   1.000
_cell.length_c   1.000
_cell.angle_alpha   90.00
_cell.angle_beta   90.00
_cell.angle_gamma   90.00
#
_symmetry.space_group_name_H-M   'P 1'
#
loop_
_entity.id
_entity.type
_entity.pdbx_description
1 polymer ?
#
loop_
_entity_poly.entity_id
_entity_poly.type
_entity_poly.pdbx_seq_one_letter_code
_entity_poly.pdbx_strand_id
1 'polypeptide(L)'
;MNERVALNLNLATKPRRNRRLYAALARALGVLLAVLAALSVFVVLKYGGESARLRAEIAGKQRLQGEVQREEKRLMADIDKVERLSRTRVDLVNGIIMKKTFLWTALFSELEKALPGSSYITSLSPGFTADGAITIQMRVTSRSLDDLLALIDNLVAQGFKHIKPSGEFRNEDGRLITEISLTYERSL
;
A
#
# COMPACT_ATOMS: atom_id res chain seq x y z
N MET A 1 103.94 -74.27 -3.60
CA MET A 1 103.28 -72.99 -3.90
C MET A 1 102.00 -73.29 -4.67
N ASN A 2 100.87 -72.73 -4.19
CA ASN A 2 99.61 -72.43 -4.89
C ASN A 2 98.37 -72.99 -4.18
N GLU A 3 97.87 -72.22 -3.21
CA GLU A 3 96.48 -72.28 -2.74
C GLU A 3 95.54 -71.97 -3.91
N ARG A 4 94.55 -72.83 -4.13
CA ARG A 4 93.45 -72.53 -5.05
C ARG A 4 92.31 -71.91 -4.26
N VAL A 5 92.20 -70.59 -4.35
CA VAL A 5 91.06 -69.83 -3.84
C VAL A 5 89.80 -70.26 -4.60
N ALA A 6 88.84 -70.86 -3.90
CA ALA A 6 87.53 -71.17 -4.46
C ALA A 6 86.75 -69.86 -4.65
N LEU A 7 86.64 -69.39 -5.89
CA LEU A 7 85.79 -68.28 -6.26
C LEU A 7 84.32 -68.68 -6.04
N ASN A 8 83.70 -68.14 -4.99
CA ASN A 8 82.26 -68.28 -4.75
C ASN A 8 81.49 -67.40 -5.74
N LEU A 9 81.39 -67.89 -6.98
CA LEU A 9 80.63 -67.24 -8.04
C LEU A 9 79.14 -67.44 -7.79
N ASN A 10 78.49 -66.38 -7.33
CA ASN A 10 77.03 -66.30 -7.32
C ASN A 10 76.52 -66.20 -8.78
N LEU A 11 76.23 -67.36 -9.37
CA LEU A 11 75.71 -67.54 -10.73
C LEU A 11 74.20 -67.24 -10.85
N ALA A 12 73.57 -66.66 -9.83
CA ALA A 12 72.17 -66.30 -9.90
C ALA A 12 71.96 -65.01 -10.71
N THR A 13 71.88 -65.12 -12.03
CA THR A 13 71.60 -64.01 -12.95
C THR A 13 70.26 -63.31 -12.70
N LYS A 14 69.34 -63.91 -11.93
CA LYS A 14 68.10 -63.24 -11.49
C LYS A 14 67.71 -63.64 -10.05
N PRO A 15 67.44 -62.68 -9.15
CA PRO A 15 66.88 -62.99 -7.83
C PRO A 15 65.50 -63.64 -8.00
N ARG A 16 65.23 -64.74 -7.29
CA ARG A 16 63.91 -65.40 -7.29
C ARG A 16 62.85 -64.48 -6.66
N ARG A 17 62.25 -63.62 -7.47
CA ARG A 17 61.16 -62.72 -7.06
C ARG A 17 59.92 -63.56 -6.76
N ASN A 18 59.34 -63.41 -5.57
CA ASN A 18 58.16 -64.17 -5.15
C ASN A 18 56.92 -63.72 -5.94
N ARG A 19 56.76 -64.27 -7.15
CA ARG A 19 55.73 -63.86 -8.13
C ARG A 19 54.32 -64.23 -7.69
N ARG A 20 54.16 -65.20 -6.78
CA ARG A 20 52.87 -65.65 -6.26
C ARG A 20 52.22 -64.62 -5.33
N LEU A 21 53.00 -63.97 -4.44
CA LEU A 21 52.50 -62.92 -3.55
C LEU A 21 52.03 -61.68 -4.33
N TYR A 22 52.81 -61.21 -5.29
CA TYR A 22 52.42 -60.08 -6.14
C TYR A 22 51.17 -60.38 -6.97
N ALA A 23 51.05 -61.60 -7.51
CA ALA A 23 49.85 -62.01 -8.24
C ALA A 23 48.61 -62.08 -7.33
N ALA A 24 48.76 -62.55 -6.08
CA ALA A 24 47.68 -62.58 -5.10
C ALA A 24 47.23 -61.17 -4.69
N LEU A 25 48.17 -60.27 -4.42
CA LEU A 25 47.90 -58.85 -4.13
C LEU A 25 47.21 -58.15 -5.29
N ALA A 26 47.68 -58.36 -6.53
CA ALA A 26 47.05 -57.79 -7.71
C ALA A 26 45.60 -58.28 -7.90
N ARG A 27 45.34 -59.56 -7.65
CA ARG A 27 43.97 -60.11 -7.67
C ARG A 27 43.11 -59.53 -6.55
N ALA A 28 43.63 -59.43 -5.33
CA ALA A 28 42.92 -58.84 -4.20
C ALA A 28 42.55 -57.37 -4.48
N LEU A 29 43.47 -56.61 -5.06
CA LEU A 29 43.22 -55.22 -5.47
C LEU A 29 42.16 -55.15 -6.59
N GLY A 30 42.22 -56.06 -7.57
CA GLY A 30 41.22 -56.14 -8.64
C GLY A 30 39.82 -56.44 -8.09
N VAL A 31 39.71 -57.36 -7.14
CA VAL A 31 38.44 -57.66 -6.45
C VAL A 31 37.95 -56.45 -5.66
N LEU A 32 38.84 -55.78 -4.93
CA LEU A 32 38.48 -54.58 -4.17
C LEU A 32 37.92 -53.47 -5.08
N LEU A 33 38.58 -53.23 -6.22
CA LEU A 33 38.12 -52.24 -7.21
C LEU A 33 36.77 -52.63 -7.80
N ALA A 34 36.55 -53.91 -8.11
CA ALA A 34 35.27 -54.39 -8.61
C ALA A 34 34.13 -54.18 -7.59
N VAL A 35 34.39 -54.43 -6.30
CA VAL A 35 33.42 -54.19 -5.22
C VAL A 35 33.11 -52.70 -5.08
N LEU A 36 34.12 -51.83 -5.11
CA LEU A 36 33.92 -50.38 -5.05
C LEU A 36 33.12 -49.85 -6.26
N ALA A 37 33.41 -50.35 -7.45
CA ALA A 37 32.65 -50.01 -8.65
C ALA A 37 31.18 -50.44 -8.54
N ALA A 38 30.92 -51.67 -8.07
CA ALA A 38 29.57 -52.17 -7.87
C ALA A 38 28.79 -51.36 -6.83
N LEU A 39 29.41 -51.00 -5.71
CA LEU A 39 28.81 -50.13 -4.69
C LEU A 39 28.50 -48.74 -5.25
N SER A 40 29.40 -48.17 -6.05
CA SER A 40 29.21 -46.85 -6.65
C SER A 40 28.00 -46.86 -7.60
N VAL A 41 27.89 -47.87 -8.45
CA VAL A 41 26.73 -48.05 -9.34
C VAL A 41 25.45 -48.23 -8.52
N PHE A 42 25.48 -49.05 -7.46
CA PHE A 42 24.32 -49.27 -6.59
C PHE A 42 23.83 -47.98 -5.92
N VAL A 43 24.75 -47.16 -5.41
CA VAL A 43 24.45 -45.85 -4.81
C VAL A 43 23.83 -44.91 -5.85
N VAL A 44 24.42 -44.81 -7.05
CA VAL A 44 23.88 -43.95 -8.11
C VAL A 44 22.48 -44.39 -8.54
N LEU A 45 22.22 -45.69 -8.68
CA LEU A 45 20.89 -46.20 -9.04
C LEU A 45 19.86 -45.96 -7.92
N LYS A 46 20.25 -46.17 -6.65
CA LYS A 46 19.35 -46.00 -5.50
C LYS A 46 19.01 -44.53 -5.23
N TYR A 47 19.99 -43.63 -5.32
CA TYR A 47 19.84 -42.22 -4.94
C TYR A 47 19.60 -41.27 -6.13
N GLY A 48 19.91 -41.70 -7.36
CA GLY A 48 19.72 -40.91 -8.58
C GLY A 48 18.24 -40.65 -8.89
N GLY A 49 17.38 -41.65 -8.65
CA GLY A 49 15.93 -41.53 -8.85
C GLY A 49 15.27 -40.56 -7.86
N GLU A 50 15.67 -40.59 -6.59
CA GLU A 50 15.16 -39.70 -5.53
C GLU A 50 15.47 -38.23 -5.84
N SER A 51 16.69 -37.95 -6.27
CA SER A 51 17.15 -36.60 -6.62
C SER A 51 16.46 -36.04 -7.87
N ALA A 52 16.05 -36.90 -8.80
CA ALA A 52 15.27 -36.49 -9.98
C ALA A 52 13.82 -36.15 -9.61
N ARG A 53 13.20 -36.94 -8.74
CA ARG A 53 11.84 -36.70 -8.22
C ARG A 53 11.77 -35.40 -7.43
N LEU A 54 12.70 -35.17 -6.52
CA LEU A 54 12.74 -33.94 -5.72
C LEU A 54 12.90 -32.68 -6.58
N ARG A 55 13.74 -32.74 -7.63
CA ARG A 55 13.90 -31.65 -8.60
C ARG A 55 12.62 -31.38 -9.39
N ALA A 56 11.91 -32.44 -9.81
CA ALA A 56 10.63 -32.29 -10.49
C ALA A 56 9.56 -31.67 -9.59
N GLU A 57 9.53 -32.04 -8.31
CA GLU A 57 8.59 -31.47 -7.33
C GLU A 57 8.87 -29.99 -7.04
N ILE A 58 10.15 -29.61 -6.89
CA ILE A 58 10.56 -28.21 -6.74
C ILE A 58 10.18 -27.40 -7.98
N ALA A 59 10.43 -27.92 -9.18
CA ALA A 59 10.05 -27.26 -10.42
C ALA A 59 8.52 -27.10 -10.55
N GLY A 60 7.74 -28.09 -10.09
CA GLY A 60 6.28 -27.99 -10.02
C GLY A 60 5.81 -26.88 -9.07
N LYS A 61 6.38 -26.82 -7.86
CA LYS A 61 6.06 -25.77 -6.87
C LYS A 61 6.44 -24.37 -7.37
N GLN A 62 7.56 -24.22 -8.06
CA GLN A 62 7.97 -22.94 -8.65
C GLN A 62 7.01 -22.46 -9.75
N ARG A 63 6.46 -23.37 -10.56
CA ARG A 63 5.44 -23.02 -11.56
C ARG A 63 4.15 -22.52 -10.92
N LEU A 64 3.67 -23.23 -9.89
CA LEU A 64 2.49 -22.83 -9.14
C LEU A 64 2.67 -21.46 -8.48
N GLN A 65 3.83 -21.20 -7.88
CA GLN A 65 4.15 -19.88 -7.32
C GLN A 65 4.14 -18.78 -8.40
N GLY A 66 4.68 -19.07 -9.58
CA GLY A 66 4.66 -18.14 -10.70
C GLY A 66 3.25 -17.84 -11.24
N GLU A 67 2.36 -18.83 -11.24
CA GLU A 67 0.96 -18.67 -11.62
C GLU A 67 0.19 -17.82 -10.60
N VAL A 68 0.33 -18.14 -9.31
CA VAL A 68 -0.31 -17.39 -8.22
C VAL A 68 0.15 -15.92 -8.23
N GLN A 69 1.44 -15.64 -8.40
CA GLN A 69 1.93 -14.26 -8.48
C GLN A 69 1.39 -13.50 -9.71
N ARG A 70 1.14 -14.18 -10.83
CA ARG A 70 0.54 -13.55 -12.01
C ARG A 70 -0.94 -13.25 -11.79
N GLU A 71 -1.64 -14.15 -11.11
CA GLU A 71 -3.04 -13.98 -10.76
C GLU A 71 -3.23 -12.84 -9.76
N GLU A 72 -2.39 -12.79 -8.72
CA GLU A 72 -2.35 -11.69 -7.75
C GLU A 72 -2.13 -10.34 -8.44
N LYS A 73 -1.15 -10.24 -9.34
CA LYS A 73 -0.89 -9.01 -10.12
C LYS A 73 -2.08 -8.61 -11.01
N ARG A 74 -2.78 -9.57 -11.61
CA ARG A 74 -3.99 -9.30 -12.40
C ARG A 74 -5.12 -8.76 -11.53
N LEU A 75 -5.38 -9.43 -10.39
CA LEU A 75 -6.42 -9.03 -9.46
C LEU A 75 -6.15 -7.63 -8.90
N MET A 76 -4.90 -7.33 -8.51
CA MET A 76 -4.52 -5.97 -8.07
C MET A 76 -4.75 -4.93 -9.16
N ALA A 77 -4.37 -5.22 -10.41
CA ALA A 77 -4.59 -4.30 -11.52
C ALA A 77 -6.08 -4.05 -11.81
N ASP A 78 -6.92 -5.08 -11.68
CA ASP A 78 -8.37 -4.94 -11.84
C ASP A 78 -8.99 -4.13 -10.69
N ILE A 79 -8.56 -4.35 -9.45
CA ILE A 79 -8.98 -3.55 -8.29
C ILE A 79 -8.60 -2.07 -8.50
N ASP A 80 -7.35 -1.77 -8.86
CA ASP A 80 -6.88 -0.41 -9.12
C ASP A 80 -7.70 0.27 -10.23
N LYS A 81 -8.06 -0.48 -11.28
CA LYS A 81 -8.87 0.04 -12.39
C LYS A 81 -10.29 0.37 -11.93
N VAL A 82 -10.92 -0.52 -11.16
CA VAL A 82 -12.26 -0.28 -10.60
C VAL A 82 -12.23 0.88 -9.61
N GLU A 83 -11.22 0.96 -8.75
CA GLU A 83 -11.06 2.06 -7.79
C GLU A 83 -10.95 3.40 -8.51
N ARG A 84 -10.12 3.51 -9.56
CA ARG A 84 -9.98 4.75 -10.35
C ARG A 84 -11.29 5.17 -11.02
N LEU A 85 -12.08 4.23 -11.54
CA LEU A 85 -13.38 4.52 -12.16
C LEU A 85 -14.44 4.93 -11.13
N SER A 86 -14.32 4.42 -9.90
CA SER A 86 -15.30 4.64 -8.83
C SER A 86 -15.00 5.87 -7.99
N ARG A 87 -13.73 6.24 -7.83
CA ARG A 87 -13.25 7.32 -6.96
C ARG A 87 -13.94 8.65 -7.25
N THR A 88 -14.04 9.06 -8.51
CA THR A 88 -14.73 10.31 -8.90
C THR A 88 -16.21 10.32 -8.48
N ARG A 89 -16.90 9.16 -8.56
CA ARG A 89 -18.30 9.05 -8.13
C ARG A 89 -18.42 9.08 -6.62
N VAL A 90 -17.53 8.37 -5.92
CA VAL A 90 -17.47 8.34 -4.45
C VAL A 90 -17.19 9.74 -3.89
N ASP A 91 -16.24 10.47 -4.47
CA ASP A 91 -15.89 11.82 -4.05
C ASP A 91 -17.04 12.80 -4.29
N LEU A 92 -17.73 12.69 -5.43
CA LEU A 92 -18.92 13.50 -5.73
C LEU A 92 -20.06 13.20 -4.74
N VAL A 93 -20.33 11.92 -4.47
CA VAL A 93 -21.37 11.49 -3.52
C VAL A 93 -21.01 11.94 -2.10
N ASN A 94 -19.77 11.79 -1.66
CA ASN A 94 -19.30 12.27 -0.36
C ASN A 94 -19.45 13.80 -0.24
N GLY A 95 -19.15 14.54 -1.31
CA GLY A 95 -19.41 15.99 -1.36
C GLY A 95 -20.90 16.32 -1.23
N ILE A 96 -21.79 15.56 -1.86
CA ILE A 96 -23.24 15.74 -1.72
C ILE A 96 -23.72 15.37 -0.32
N ILE A 97 -23.21 14.29 0.27
CA ILE A 97 -23.51 13.87 1.64
C ILE A 97 -23.11 14.98 2.61
N MET A 98 -21.89 15.52 2.49
CA MET A 98 -21.42 16.59 3.37
C MET A 98 -22.30 17.85 3.29
N LYS A 99 -22.84 18.17 2.10
CA LYS A 99 -23.80 19.25 1.89
C LYS A 99 -25.20 18.95 2.44
N LYS A 100 -25.61 17.68 2.45
CA LYS A 100 -26.92 17.22 2.96
C LYS A 100 -26.96 17.02 4.47
N THR A 101 -25.83 16.68 5.09
CA THR A 101 -25.71 16.52 6.55
C THR A 101 -25.77 17.86 7.29
N PHE A 102 -25.54 18.97 6.59
CA PHE A 102 -25.69 20.29 7.18
C PHE A 102 -27.18 20.59 7.47
N LEU A 103 -27.50 20.89 8.72
CA LEU A 103 -28.85 21.20 9.19
C LEU A 103 -29.30 22.58 8.72
N TRP A 104 -29.60 22.73 7.42
CA TRP A 104 -30.06 23.97 6.80
C TRP A 104 -31.24 24.60 7.53
N THR A 105 -32.20 23.78 7.97
CA THR A 105 -33.36 24.24 8.74
C THR A 105 -32.92 24.93 10.03
N ALA A 106 -31.93 24.38 10.73
CA ALA A 106 -31.43 24.96 11.97
C ALA A 106 -30.66 26.26 11.72
N LEU A 107 -29.84 26.32 10.65
CA LEU A 107 -29.16 27.55 10.24
C LEU A 107 -30.17 28.66 9.93
N PHE A 108 -31.20 28.36 9.14
CA PHE A 108 -32.22 29.35 8.78
C PHE A 108 -33.01 29.82 10.00
N SER A 109 -33.35 28.92 10.93
CA SER A 109 -33.99 29.30 12.19
C SER A 109 -33.10 30.20 13.06
N GLU A 110 -31.78 30.01 13.07
CA GLU A 110 -30.87 30.88 13.81
C GLU A 110 -30.67 32.24 13.13
N LEU A 111 -30.61 32.27 11.80
CA LEU A 111 -30.60 33.53 11.04
C LEU A 111 -31.89 34.32 11.24
N GLU A 112 -33.05 33.65 11.25
CA GLU A 112 -34.35 34.28 11.51
C GLU A 112 -34.42 34.88 12.92
N LYS A 113 -33.95 34.15 13.94
CA LYS A 113 -33.87 34.66 15.31
C LYS A 113 -32.92 35.85 15.45
N ALA A 114 -31.88 35.91 14.64
CA ALA A 114 -30.93 37.02 14.68
C ALA A 114 -31.45 38.28 13.96
N LEU A 115 -32.43 38.13 13.06
CA LEU A 115 -32.92 39.19 12.21
C LEU A 115 -33.90 40.13 12.95
N PRO A 116 -33.62 41.45 13.01
CA PRO A 116 -34.58 42.43 13.50
C PRO A 116 -35.84 42.47 12.61
N GLY A 117 -37.02 42.70 13.20
CA GLY A 117 -38.29 42.67 12.46
C GLY A 117 -38.45 43.74 11.37
N SER A 118 -37.62 44.79 11.39
CA SER A 118 -37.55 45.84 10.36
C SER A 118 -36.57 45.53 9.22
N SER A 119 -35.82 44.42 9.31
CA SER A 119 -34.81 44.00 8.36
C SER A 119 -35.23 42.74 7.60
N TYR A 120 -34.73 42.57 6.39
CA TYR A 120 -34.96 41.37 5.57
C TYR A 120 -33.73 41.02 4.73
N ILE A 121 -33.51 39.71 4.54
CA ILE A 121 -32.43 39.20 3.71
C ILE A 121 -32.89 39.19 2.25
N THR A 122 -32.14 39.81 1.36
CA THR A 122 -32.44 39.87 -0.09
C THR A 122 -31.66 38.85 -0.89
N SER A 123 -30.47 38.47 -0.45
CA SER A 123 -29.70 37.37 -1.04
C SER A 123 -28.91 36.63 0.03
N LEU A 124 -28.78 35.32 -0.14
CA LEU A 124 -28.02 34.45 0.74
C LEU A 124 -27.26 33.42 -0.12
N SER A 125 -25.94 33.45 -0.05
CA SER A 125 -25.05 32.59 -0.81
C SER A 125 -24.10 31.86 0.15
N PRO A 126 -24.38 30.60 0.49
CA PRO A 126 -23.47 29.80 1.32
C PRO A 126 -22.33 29.18 0.49
N GLY A 127 -21.12 29.23 1.03
CA GLY A 127 -19.90 28.60 0.54
C GLY A 127 -19.37 27.59 1.56
N PHE A 128 -18.85 26.47 1.08
CA PHE A 128 -18.20 25.47 1.92
C PHE A 128 -16.69 25.69 1.90
N THR A 129 -16.09 25.77 3.08
CA THR A 129 -14.62 25.84 3.21
C THR A 129 -14.05 24.42 3.27
N ALA A 130 -12.78 24.25 2.91
CA ALA A 130 -12.08 22.96 2.97
C ALA A 130 -12.12 22.31 4.36
N ASP A 131 -12.22 23.13 5.41
CA ASP A 131 -12.26 22.71 6.82
C ASP A 131 -13.66 22.29 7.30
N GLY A 132 -14.67 22.29 6.41
CA GLY A 132 -16.05 21.92 6.73
C GLY A 132 -16.90 23.05 7.34
N ALA A 133 -16.30 24.22 7.62
CA ALA A 133 -17.02 25.41 8.03
C ALA A 133 -17.82 26.03 6.86
N ILE A 134 -18.98 26.63 7.15
CA ILE A 134 -19.78 27.34 6.15
C ILE A 134 -19.50 28.83 6.22
N THR A 135 -19.05 29.40 5.12
CA THR A 135 -18.99 30.85 4.92
C THR A 135 -20.27 31.31 4.24
N ILE A 136 -20.88 32.38 4.71
CA ILE A 136 -22.16 32.88 4.22
C ILE A 136 -21.93 34.31 3.76
N GLN A 137 -22.28 34.57 2.50
CA GLN A 137 -22.37 35.91 1.94
C GLN A 137 -23.84 36.26 1.85
N MET A 138 -24.26 37.31 2.55
CA MET A 138 -25.66 37.71 2.58
C MET A 138 -25.82 39.21 2.36
N ARG A 139 -26.93 39.58 1.73
CA ARG A 139 -27.33 40.97 1.58
C ARG A 139 -28.56 41.20 2.43
N VAL A 140 -28.46 42.16 3.34
CA VAL A 140 -29.55 42.51 4.26
C VAL A 140 -29.99 43.93 3.99
N THR A 141 -31.30 44.12 3.91
CA THR A 141 -31.91 45.43 3.86
C THR A 141 -32.48 45.77 5.23
N SER A 142 -31.99 46.85 5.84
CA SER A 142 -32.40 47.36 7.14
C SER A 142 -33.02 48.75 7.00
N ARG A 143 -33.89 49.14 7.95
CA ARG A 143 -34.52 50.48 7.93
C ARG A 143 -33.55 51.56 8.44
N SER A 144 -32.73 51.25 9.43
CA SER A 144 -31.76 52.17 10.02
C SER A 144 -30.40 51.51 10.26
N LEU A 145 -29.40 52.31 10.62
CA LEU A 145 -28.10 51.81 11.08
C LEU A 145 -28.22 51.05 12.41
N ASP A 146 -29.13 51.49 13.30
CA ASP A 146 -29.36 50.82 14.59
C ASP A 146 -29.86 49.38 14.39
N ASP A 147 -30.71 49.16 13.40
CA ASP A 147 -31.19 47.81 13.04
C ASP A 147 -30.03 46.93 12.52
N LEU A 148 -29.09 47.50 11.76
CA LEU A 148 -27.91 46.78 11.31
C LEU A 148 -27.00 46.40 12.49
N LEU A 149 -26.81 47.30 13.45
CA LEU A 149 -26.01 47.02 14.65
C LEU A 149 -26.67 45.94 15.51
N ALA A 150 -27.99 46.03 15.73
CA ALA A 150 -28.75 45.01 16.43
C ALA A 150 -28.66 43.63 15.76
N LEU A 151 -28.68 43.59 14.42
CA LEU A 151 -28.45 42.35 13.67
C LEU A 151 -27.06 41.77 13.96
N ILE A 152 -26.01 42.59 13.89
CA ILE A 152 -24.64 42.14 14.14
C ILE A 152 -24.50 41.58 15.56
N ASP A 153 -25.04 42.28 16.55
CA ASP A 153 -25.02 41.83 17.95
C ASP A 153 -25.76 40.50 18.13
N ASN A 154 -26.93 40.36 17.51
CA ASN A 154 -27.69 39.12 17.57
C ASN A 154 -26.97 37.96 16.89
N LEU A 155 -26.29 38.19 15.75
CA LEU A 155 -25.50 37.17 15.06
C LEU A 155 -24.32 36.71 15.94
N VAL A 156 -23.62 37.63 16.61
CA VAL A 156 -22.58 37.27 17.57
C VAL A 156 -23.16 36.44 18.72
N ALA A 157 -24.33 36.81 19.25
CA ALA A 157 -24.99 36.09 20.33
C ALA A 157 -25.43 34.66 19.93
N GLN A 158 -25.79 34.44 18.66
CA GLN A 158 -26.12 33.11 18.12
C GLN A 158 -24.86 32.28 17.75
N GLY A 159 -23.66 32.81 17.93
CA GLY A 159 -22.40 32.09 17.71
C GLY A 159 -21.82 32.19 16.29
N PHE A 160 -22.34 33.11 15.45
CA PHE A 160 -21.73 33.40 14.16
C PHE A 160 -20.39 34.15 14.35
N LYS A 161 -19.38 33.79 13.56
CA LYS A 161 -18.02 34.32 13.66
C LYS A 161 -17.64 35.09 12.39
N HIS A 162 -16.55 35.85 12.46
CA HIS A 162 -15.95 36.56 11.31
C HIS A 162 -16.93 37.44 10.53
N ILE A 163 -17.87 38.09 11.23
CA ILE A 163 -18.86 38.98 10.63
C ILE A 163 -18.15 40.23 10.11
N LYS A 164 -18.20 40.46 8.80
CA LYS A 164 -17.61 41.62 8.13
C LYS A 164 -18.62 42.23 7.16
N PRO A 165 -19.06 43.48 7.42
CA PRO A 165 -19.76 44.28 6.42
C PRO A 165 -18.79 44.66 5.31
N SER A 166 -19.12 44.32 4.07
CA SER A 166 -18.27 44.56 2.88
C SER A 166 -18.68 45.82 2.10
N GLY A 167 -19.93 46.27 2.27
CA GLY A 167 -20.43 47.47 1.61
C GLY A 167 -21.81 47.89 2.10
N GLU A 168 -22.08 49.19 2.05
CA GLU A 168 -23.35 49.82 2.41
C GLU A 168 -23.82 50.67 1.23
N PHE A 169 -25.04 50.43 0.77
CA PHE A 169 -25.69 51.22 -0.27
C PHE A 169 -27.09 51.60 0.19
N ARG A 170 -27.55 52.81 -0.13
CA ARG A 170 -28.95 53.18 0.12
C ARG A 170 -29.77 52.94 -1.13
N ASN A 171 -30.90 52.27 -0.97
CA ASN A 171 -31.87 52.14 -2.07
C ASN A 171 -32.61 53.46 -2.30
N GLU A 172 -33.32 53.57 -3.43
CA GLU A 172 -34.21 54.70 -3.76
C GLU A 172 -35.26 54.96 -2.65
N ASP A 173 -35.66 53.92 -1.91
CA ASP A 173 -36.58 54.01 -0.77
C ASP A 173 -35.93 54.51 0.55
N GLY A 174 -34.65 54.90 0.52
CA GLY A 174 -33.89 55.34 1.70
C GLY A 174 -33.48 54.22 2.67
N ARG A 175 -33.76 52.95 2.34
CA ARG A 175 -33.36 51.77 3.13
C ARG A 175 -31.89 51.44 2.96
N LEU A 176 -31.29 50.92 4.04
CA LEU A 176 -29.89 50.53 4.08
C LEU A 176 -29.72 49.11 3.54
N ILE A 177 -28.98 48.94 2.44
CA ILE A 177 -28.60 47.63 1.91
C ILE A 177 -27.14 47.38 2.31
N THR A 178 -26.91 46.36 3.13
CA THR A 178 -25.58 45.98 3.58
C THR A 178 -25.24 44.57 3.10
N GLU A 179 -24.05 44.42 2.52
CA GLU A 179 -23.48 43.11 2.23
C GLU A 179 -22.63 42.66 3.40
N ILE A 180 -22.92 41.47 3.94
CA ILE A 180 -22.30 40.92 5.13
C ILE A 180 -21.74 39.54 4.80
N SER A 181 -20.47 39.35 5.11
CA SER A 181 -19.82 38.03 5.11
C SER A 181 -19.71 37.54 6.54
N LEU A 182 -20.01 36.27 6.79
CA LEU A 182 -19.91 35.65 8.10
C LEU A 182 -19.58 34.16 7.99
N THR A 183 -19.07 33.57 9.07
CA THR A 183 -18.75 32.14 9.16
C THR A 183 -19.60 31.49 10.23
N TYR A 184 -20.16 30.34 9.90
CA TYR A 184 -20.94 29.51 10.82
C TYR A 184 -20.28 28.15 10.99
N GLU A 185 -19.93 27.85 12.23
CA GLU A 185 -19.33 26.59 12.65
C GLU A 185 -20.23 26.00 13.73
N ARG A 186 -21.14 25.12 13.34
CA ARG A 186 -21.89 24.33 14.33
C ARG A 186 -21.22 22.98 14.50
N SER A 187 -20.80 22.67 15.72
CA SER A 187 -20.46 21.30 16.10
C SER A 187 -21.73 20.45 16.03
N LEU A 188 -21.66 19.32 15.32
CA LEU A 188 -22.65 18.24 15.45
C LEU A 188 -22.72 17.76 16.90
#